data_AF-W7UVD8-F1
#
_entry.id   AF-W7UVD8-F1
#
_cell.length_a   1.000
_cell.length_b   1.000
_cell.length_c   1.000
_cell.angle_alpha   90.00
_cell.angle_beta   90.00
_cell.angle_gamma   90.00
#
_symmetry.space_group_name_H-M   'P 1'
#
loop_
_entity.id
_entity.type
_entity.pdbx_description
1 polymer ?
#
loop_
_entity_poly.entity_id
_entity_poly.type
_entity_poly.pdbx_seq_one_letter_code
_entity_poly.pdbx_strand_id
1 'polypeptide(L)'
;MFKKSIAALMAVSLCFAGMAAPVSSNLSTITPICASAAYENGRLYNQWDSQWANVHFTKYSTDPSQNNMKVSACGVFAFCNAIYALNYTYADAKAVATWGVNDGGYRPGAGGTYRDIFFSHVQAAYGDAYKFTMDGMYSGKVTDSRFINHLSSGGVAVVHVYGHFIAITGYRNGQYHVIDSAVTSGRGLAADGWVSASKLQSGTTNVDWYALLSNKPSGNENQNCPYTKRFESGTKLYAAPGSSQVTTTLTSANVYTIVEEQTVNGVKYGKFKSGAGWAILSENLNWGPVATNYTKRFEKGTKLYTAAGSSEVKTTLSEGSVFTIVQEQMVNGVKYGKFKSGAGWAIL
;
A
#
# COMPACT_ATOMS: atom_id res chain seq x y z
N MET A 1 45.39 73.59 -24.98
CA MET A 1 44.71 73.69 -26.29
C MET A 1 43.28 73.20 -26.15
N PHE A 2 42.34 74.01 -26.63
CA PHE A 2 40.88 73.88 -26.47
C PHE A 2 40.22 72.99 -27.54
N LYS A 3 39.02 72.49 -27.18
CA LYS A 3 37.77 72.21 -27.95
C LYS A 3 37.29 70.75 -27.74
N LYS A 4 36.29 70.46 -26.88
CA LYS A 4 34.82 70.64 -26.96
C LYS A 4 34.15 69.97 -28.19
N SER A 5 33.19 69.06 -27.93
CA SER A 5 31.82 68.86 -28.55
C SER A 5 31.31 67.44 -28.15
N ILE A 6 30.36 67.25 -27.24
CA ILE A 6 28.87 67.30 -27.31
C ILE A 6 28.20 66.22 -28.19
N ALA A 7 27.52 65.29 -27.49
CA ALA A 7 26.22 64.60 -27.70
C ALA A 7 25.79 64.04 -29.07
N ALA A 8 25.28 62.79 -29.06
CA ALA A 8 23.92 62.48 -29.51
C ALA A 8 23.49 61.04 -29.09
N LEU A 9 22.30 60.97 -28.49
CA LEU A 9 21.44 59.80 -28.34
C LEU A 9 21.07 59.26 -29.74
N MET A 10 21.03 57.94 -29.93
CA MET A 10 20.00 57.30 -30.77
C MET A 10 19.83 55.83 -30.38
N ALA A 11 18.66 55.55 -29.81
CA ALA A 11 18.11 54.20 -29.73
C ALA A 11 17.79 53.72 -31.15
N VAL A 12 18.36 52.59 -31.55
CA VAL A 12 17.91 51.85 -32.72
C VAL A 12 17.39 50.50 -32.24
N SER A 13 16.06 50.43 -32.25
CA SER A 13 15.31 49.18 -32.27
C SER A 13 15.63 48.43 -33.55
N LEU A 14 16.13 47.21 -33.44
CA LEU A 14 16.13 46.23 -34.52
C LEU A 14 15.57 44.92 -33.96
N CYS A 15 14.26 44.78 -34.17
CA CYS A 15 13.57 43.50 -34.13
C CYS A 15 14.21 42.58 -35.18
N PHE A 16 14.75 41.45 -34.75
CA PHE A 16 14.72 40.24 -35.54
C PHE A 16 14.16 39.11 -34.68
N ALA A 17 12.98 38.66 -35.11
CA ALA A 17 12.38 37.41 -34.70
C ALA A 17 13.34 36.27 -35.07
N GLY A 18 14.03 35.74 -34.06
CA GLY A 18 14.79 34.51 -34.13
C GLY A 18 14.16 33.53 -33.16
N MET A 19 13.46 32.54 -33.72
CA MET A 19 12.68 31.52 -33.06
C MET A 19 13.38 30.97 -31.81
N ALA A 20 12.81 31.24 -30.63
CA ALA A 20 13.08 30.43 -29.46
C ALA A 20 12.50 29.03 -29.78
N ALA A 21 13.37 28.12 -30.22
CA ALA A 21 13.04 26.71 -30.26
C ALA A 21 12.65 26.32 -28.82
N PRO A 22 11.43 25.82 -28.58
CA PRO A 22 11.11 25.28 -27.28
C PRO A 22 12.03 24.08 -27.08
N VAL A 23 12.87 24.15 -26.05
CA VAL A 23 13.53 22.96 -25.51
C VAL A 23 12.39 22.06 -25.08
N SER A 24 12.06 21.08 -25.92
CA SER A 24 11.14 20.01 -25.56
C SER A 24 11.84 19.18 -24.51
N SER A 25 11.59 19.51 -23.24
CA SER A 25 11.65 18.51 -22.20
C SER A 25 10.57 17.49 -22.53
N ASN A 26 10.92 16.49 -23.35
CA ASN A 26 10.20 15.23 -23.39
C ASN A 26 10.43 14.54 -22.03
N LEU A 27 9.86 15.11 -20.96
CA LEU A 27 9.36 14.30 -19.87
C LEU A 27 8.19 13.57 -20.50
N SER A 28 8.46 12.34 -20.94
CA SER A 28 7.45 11.35 -21.17
C SER A 28 6.55 11.37 -19.95
N THR A 29 5.35 11.93 -20.10
CA THR A 29 4.25 11.73 -19.16
C THR A 29 4.10 10.23 -19.08
N ILE A 30 4.66 9.62 -18.03
CA ILE A 30 4.43 8.22 -17.73
C ILE A 30 2.96 8.18 -17.34
N THR A 31 2.11 7.89 -18.32
CA THR A 31 0.77 7.41 -18.08
C THR A 31 0.92 6.22 -17.14
N PRO A 32 0.26 6.22 -15.97
CA PRO A 32 0.19 5.02 -15.15
C PRO A 32 -0.39 3.92 -16.04
N ILE A 33 0.42 2.91 -16.36
CA ILE A 33 -0.07 1.69 -16.95
C ILE A 33 -0.95 1.06 -15.88
N CYS A 34 -2.25 1.27 -15.99
CA CYS A 34 -3.24 0.58 -15.18
C CYS A 34 -3.10 -0.93 -15.40
N ALA A 35 -2.83 -1.64 -14.30
CA ALA A 35 -3.00 -3.08 -14.11
C ALA A 35 -2.21 -4.02 -15.04
N SER A 36 -1.04 -4.48 -14.56
CA SER A 36 -0.58 -5.87 -14.79
C SER A 36 0.49 -6.29 -13.78
N ALA A 37 0.08 -6.66 -12.56
CA ALA A 37 0.82 -7.53 -11.62
C ALA A 37 0.00 -7.85 -10.34
N ALA A 38 -1.16 -7.24 -10.13
CA ALA A 38 -2.10 -7.66 -9.10
C ALA A 38 -3.02 -8.79 -9.62
N TYR A 39 -2.52 -10.02 -9.62
CA TYR A 39 -3.32 -11.25 -9.80
C TYR A 39 -2.45 -12.40 -9.27
N GLU A 40 -2.79 -13.23 -8.28
CA GLU A 40 -4.08 -13.73 -7.78
C GLU A 40 -3.96 -14.01 -6.25
N ASN A 41 -5.09 -14.01 -5.53
CA ASN A 41 -5.27 -14.65 -4.20
C ASN A 41 -4.93 -13.89 -2.90
N GLY A 42 -4.72 -12.58 -2.89
CA GLY A 42 -4.54 -11.84 -1.62
C GLY A 42 -3.29 -12.28 -0.83
N ARG A 43 -2.23 -12.63 -1.54
CA ARG A 43 -0.95 -13.10 -0.97
C ARG A 43 0.04 -11.94 -0.89
N LEU A 44 0.82 -11.92 0.18
CA LEU A 44 2.01 -11.09 0.34
C LEU A 44 3.02 -11.40 -0.77
N TYR A 45 3.78 -10.39 -1.20
CA TYR A 45 4.83 -10.58 -2.20
C TYR A 45 5.86 -11.60 -1.70
N ASN A 46 6.05 -12.66 -2.49
CA ASN A 46 7.08 -13.68 -2.27
C ASN A 46 8.03 -13.70 -3.47
N GLN A 47 9.30 -13.45 -3.19
CA GLN A 47 10.39 -13.41 -4.14
C GLN A 47 10.58 -14.74 -4.88
N TRP A 48 10.17 -15.86 -4.28
CA TRP A 48 10.24 -17.18 -4.90
C TRP A 48 9.12 -17.46 -5.91
N ASP A 49 8.12 -16.59 -6.02
CA ASP A 49 7.09 -16.75 -7.05
C ASP A 49 7.73 -16.72 -8.45
N SER A 50 7.35 -17.70 -9.27
CA SER A 50 8.01 -17.97 -10.56
C SER A 50 8.00 -16.78 -11.51
N GLN A 51 6.97 -15.93 -11.44
CA GLN A 51 6.84 -14.74 -12.28
C GLN A 51 8.01 -13.75 -12.12
N TRP A 52 8.61 -13.66 -10.93
CA TRP A 52 9.71 -12.72 -10.66
C TRP A 52 11.02 -13.13 -11.31
N ALA A 53 11.15 -14.39 -11.72
CA ALA A 53 12.28 -14.85 -12.52
C ALA A 53 12.29 -14.23 -13.91
N ASN A 54 11.12 -13.80 -14.42
CA ASN A 54 10.96 -13.24 -15.77
C ASN A 54 11.05 -11.71 -15.82
N VAL A 55 11.26 -11.04 -14.67
CA VAL A 55 11.38 -9.57 -14.59
C VAL A 55 12.85 -9.21 -14.45
N HIS A 56 13.49 -8.90 -15.59
CA HIS A 56 14.93 -8.64 -15.72
C HIS A 56 15.24 -7.14 -15.87
N PHE A 57 16.42 -6.74 -15.38
CA PHE A 57 16.96 -5.40 -15.56
C PHE A 57 18.45 -5.45 -15.91
N THR A 58 18.83 -4.92 -17.06
CA THR A 58 20.21 -5.06 -17.59
C THR A 58 21.15 -3.90 -17.24
N LYS A 59 20.67 -2.85 -16.57
CA LYS A 59 21.44 -1.64 -16.28
C LYS A 59 22.69 -1.90 -15.43
N TYR A 60 22.61 -2.82 -14.47
CA TYR A 60 23.70 -3.08 -13.51
C TYR A 60 24.33 -4.48 -13.65
N SER A 61 23.66 -5.40 -14.34
CA SER A 61 24.19 -6.73 -14.61
C SER A 61 23.53 -7.31 -15.87
N THR A 62 24.36 -7.91 -16.73
CA THR A 62 23.89 -8.62 -17.93
C THR A 62 23.68 -10.11 -17.69
N ASP A 63 24.01 -10.63 -16.50
CA ASP A 63 23.79 -12.03 -16.16
C ASP A 63 22.29 -12.29 -15.85
N PRO A 64 21.56 -13.01 -16.73
CA PRO A 64 20.12 -13.25 -16.57
C PRO A 64 19.79 -14.04 -15.30
N SER A 65 20.75 -14.81 -14.76
CA SER A 65 20.57 -15.57 -13.53
C SER A 65 20.55 -14.69 -12.28
N GLN A 66 21.10 -13.47 -12.35
CA GLN A 66 21.24 -12.57 -11.20
C GLN A 66 20.45 -11.26 -11.33
N ASN A 67 20.16 -10.84 -12.55
CA ASN A 67 19.60 -9.51 -12.83
C ASN A 67 18.06 -9.45 -12.78
N ASN A 68 17.43 -10.44 -12.14
CA ASN A 68 15.98 -10.56 -12.04
C ASN A 68 15.47 -10.30 -10.61
N MET A 69 14.16 -10.02 -10.49
CA MET A 69 13.52 -9.74 -9.20
C MET A 69 13.52 -10.93 -8.25
N LYS A 70 13.47 -12.16 -8.76
CA LYS A 70 13.54 -13.37 -7.92
C LYS A 70 14.86 -13.48 -7.14
N VAL A 71 15.96 -12.88 -7.61
CA VAL A 71 17.26 -13.04 -6.94
C VAL A 71 17.61 -11.89 -6.00
N SER A 72 17.15 -10.66 -6.26
CA SER A 72 17.69 -9.49 -5.55
C SER A 72 16.66 -8.43 -5.12
N ALA A 73 15.36 -8.65 -5.31
CA ALA A 73 14.31 -7.65 -5.02
C ALA A 73 13.77 -7.68 -3.57
N CYS A 74 14.49 -8.26 -2.61
CA CYS A 74 14.00 -8.37 -1.22
C CYS A 74 13.59 -7.03 -0.60
N GLY A 75 14.35 -5.95 -0.83
CA GLY A 75 13.99 -4.60 -0.35
C GLY A 75 12.74 -4.04 -1.01
N VAL A 76 12.56 -4.26 -2.32
CA VAL A 76 11.35 -3.85 -3.05
C VAL A 76 10.12 -4.59 -2.52
N PHE A 77 10.21 -5.92 -2.35
CA PHE A 77 9.09 -6.71 -1.84
C PHE A 77 8.78 -6.42 -0.37
N ALA A 78 9.81 -6.24 0.48
CA ALA A 78 9.61 -5.81 1.86
C ALA A 78 8.89 -4.47 1.94
N PHE A 79 9.27 -3.49 1.10
CA PHE A 79 8.56 -2.22 0.98
C PHE A 79 7.09 -2.42 0.56
N CYS A 80 6.83 -3.18 -0.51
CA CYS A 80 5.46 -3.40 -0.98
C CYS A 80 4.59 -4.11 0.05
N ASN A 81 5.16 -5.09 0.78
CA ASN A 81 4.48 -5.77 1.88
C ASN A 81 4.22 -4.85 3.08
N ALA A 82 5.14 -3.94 3.39
CA ALA A 82 4.94 -2.94 4.43
C ALA A 82 3.80 -1.98 4.07
N ILE A 83 3.76 -1.47 2.83
CA ILE A 83 2.65 -0.64 2.33
C ILE A 83 1.31 -1.38 2.43
N TYR A 84 1.27 -2.63 1.99
CA TYR A 84 0.05 -3.43 2.08
C TYR A 84 -0.43 -3.61 3.52
N ALA A 85 0.48 -3.89 4.45
CA ALA A 85 0.12 -4.03 5.86
C ALA A 85 -0.30 -2.70 6.51
N LEU A 86 0.25 -1.58 6.04
CA LEU A 86 -0.04 -0.25 6.56
C LEU A 86 -1.44 0.24 6.16
N ASN A 87 -1.87 -0.03 4.93
CA ASN A 87 -3.11 0.56 4.40
C ASN A 87 -3.84 -0.23 3.33
N TYR A 88 -3.50 -1.50 3.15
CA TYR A 88 -4.08 -2.39 2.13
C TYR A 88 -3.86 -1.93 0.68
N THR A 89 -2.96 -0.97 0.44
CA THR A 89 -2.59 -0.58 -0.92
C THR A 89 -1.66 -1.63 -1.52
N TYR A 90 -2.01 -2.11 -2.71
CA TYR A 90 -1.15 -2.98 -3.50
C TYR A 90 -0.17 -2.13 -4.32
N ALA A 91 1.04 -1.92 -3.78
CA ALA A 91 2.12 -1.27 -4.51
C ALA A 91 2.56 -2.15 -5.69
N ASP A 92 2.67 -1.57 -6.90
CA ASP A 92 3.16 -2.30 -8.06
C ASP A 92 4.67 -2.55 -7.92
N ALA A 93 5.03 -3.76 -7.48
CA ALA A 93 6.41 -4.15 -7.26
C ALA A 93 7.30 -4.03 -8.51
N LYS A 94 6.75 -4.28 -9.72
CA LYS A 94 7.51 -4.14 -10.97
C LYS A 94 7.77 -2.66 -11.27
N ALA A 95 6.77 -1.80 -11.08
CA ALA A 95 6.93 -0.36 -11.25
C ALA A 95 7.95 0.21 -10.26
N VAL A 96 7.84 -0.17 -8.97
CA VAL A 96 8.78 0.24 -7.91
C VAL A 96 10.20 -0.25 -8.21
N ALA A 97 10.36 -1.49 -8.65
CA ALA A 97 11.66 -2.01 -9.07
C ALA A 97 12.24 -1.26 -10.27
N THR A 98 11.42 -0.99 -11.28
CA THR A 98 11.84 -0.25 -12.48
C THR A 98 12.30 1.17 -12.12
N TRP A 99 11.53 1.86 -11.28
CA TRP A 99 11.91 3.16 -10.73
C TRP A 99 13.22 3.06 -9.94
N GLY A 100 13.34 2.09 -9.02
CA GLY A 100 14.54 1.90 -8.21
C GLY A 100 15.79 1.62 -9.03
N VAL A 101 15.69 0.90 -10.16
CA VAL A 101 16.80 0.72 -11.11
C VAL A 101 17.20 2.04 -11.76
N ASN A 102 16.22 2.84 -12.16
CA ASN A 102 16.48 4.12 -12.81
C ASN A 102 17.12 5.13 -11.85
N ASP A 103 16.61 5.19 -10.62
CA ASP A 103 17.09 6.03 -9.52
C ASP A 103 18.42 5.55 -8.91
N GLY A 104 18.75 4.27 -9.12
CA GLY A 104 19.97 3.64 -8.60
C GLY A 104 19.87 3.12 -7.17
N GLY A 105 18.67 3.16 -6.58
CA GLY A 105 18.33 2.54 -5.30
C GLY A 105 18.07 1.03 -5.37
N TYR A 106 17.91 0.45 -6.55
CA TYR A 106 17.82 -0.99 -6.76
C TYR A 106 18.77 -1.43 -7.89
N ARG A 107 19.75 -2.27 -7.58
CA ARG A 107 20.81 -2.72 -8.49
C ARG A 107 20.82 -4.25 -8.58
N PRO A 108 19.90 -4.84 -9.37
CA PRO A 108 19.81 -6.28 -9.52
C PRO A 108 21.10 -6.86 -10.13
N GLY A 109 21.55 -7.98 -9.58
CA GLY A 109 22.85 -8.58 -9.89
C GLY A 109 24.07 -7.79 -9.42
N ALA A 110 23.88 -6.68 -8.68
CA ALA A 110 24.94 -5.80 -8.20
C ALA A 110 24.62 -5.20 -6.82
N GLY A 111 24.15 -6.04 -5.88
CA GLY A 111 23.91 -5.66 -4.48
C GLY A 111 22.43 -5.49 -4.09
N GLY A 112 21.49 -5.61 -5.01
CA GLY A 112 20.06 -5.56 -4.69
C GLY A 112 19.62 -4.16 -4.28
N THR A 113 18.87 -4.02 -3.18
CA THR A 113 18.34 -2.72 -2.74
C THR A 113 19.36 -1.93 -1.91
N TYR A 114 19.71 -0.74 -2.36
CA TYR A 114 20.62 0.19 -1.70
C TYR A 114 19.81 1.12 -0.79
N ARG A 115 19.78 0.79 0.51
CA ARG A 115 18.85 1.38 1.47
C ARG A 115 18.86 2.92 1.49
N ASP A 116 20.03 3.54 1.50
CA ASP A 116 20.14 5.00 1.67
C ASP A 116 19.59 5.77 0.47
N ILE A 117 19.71 5.21 -0.74
CA ILE A 117 19.17 5.82 -1.97
C ILE A 117 17.68 5.49 -2.09
N PHE A 118 17.33 4.20 -2.00
CA PHE A 118 15.96 3.77 -2.21
C PHE A 118 15.00 4.41 -1.21
N PHE A 119 15.28 4.32 0.09
CA PHE A 119 14.35 4.77 1.12
C PHE A 119 14.36 6.28 1.35
N SER A 120 15.39 7.01 0.91
CA SER A 120 15.36 8.49 0.93
C SER A 120 14.49 9.06 -0.19
N HIS A 121 14.35 8.36 -1.31
CA HIS A 121 13.63 8.87 -2.48
C HIS A 121 12.23 8.28 -2.68
N VAL A 122 11.94 7.09 -2.11
CA VAL A 122 10.69 6.36 -2.40
C VAL A 122 9.44 7.13 -1.99
N GLN A 123 9.48 7.96 -0.95
CA GLN A 123 8.34 8.81 -0.59
C GLN A 123 8.06 9.86 -1.67
N ALA A 124 9.08 10.50 -2.24
CA ALA A 124 8.89 11.50 -3.27
C ALA A 124 8.30 10.87 -4.55
N ALA A 125 8.69 9.64 -4.86
CA ALA A 125 8.20 8.91 -6.03
C ALA A 125 6.79 8.31 -5.83
N TYR A 126 6.49 7.78 -4.64
CA TYR A 126 5.34 6.92 -4.41
C TYR A 126 4.51 7.24 -3.16
N GLY A 127 4.94 8.17 -2.32
CA GLY A 127 4.25 8.53 -1.06
C GLY A 127 2.78 8.89 -1.28
N ASP A 128 2.49 9.65 -2.35
CA ASP A 128 1.12 10.01 -2.72
C ASP A 128 0.34 8.88 -3.36
N ALA A 129 0.98 8.08 -4.21
CA ALA A 129 0.34 6.96 -4.88
C ALA A 129 -0.04 5.86 -3.88
N TYR A 130 0.83 5.60 -2.90
CA TYR A 130 0.72 4.51 -1.94
C TYR A 130 0.37 4.96 -0.52
N LYS A 131 0.02 6.24 -0.35
CA LYS A 131 -0.52 6.83 0.88
C LYS A 131 0.35 6.58 2.12
N PHE A 132 1.65 6.78 2.00
CA PHE A 132 2.59 6.64 3.11
C PHE A 132 3.51 7.84 3.27
N THR A 133 4.06 7.98 4.48
CA THR A 133 5.18 8.87 4.81
C THR A 133 6.32 8.04 5.38
N MET A 134 7.53 8.55 5.20
CA MET A 134 8.76 8.08 5.81
C MET A 134 8.99 8.94 7.06
N ASP A 135 8.89 8.32 8.23
CA ASP A 135 9.03 9.01 9.52
C ASP A 135 10.50 9.00 10.00
N GLY A 136 11.34 8.23 9.31
CA GLY A 136 12.79 8.29 9.44
C GLY A 136 13.48 6.98 9.06
N MET A 137 14.80 7.06 8.96
CA MET A 137 15.69 5.93 8.69
C MET A 137 16.81 5.92 9.73
N TYR A 138 17.09 4.76 10.30
CA TYR A 138 17.97 4.67 11.46
C TYR A 138 18.82 3.42 11.39
N SER A 139 20.13 3.56 11.66
CA SER A 139 20.93 2.42 12.13
C SER A 139 20.51 2.11 13.57
N GLY A 140 20.06 0.88 13.83
CA GLY A 140 19.43 0.57 15.11
C GLY A 140 19.01 -0.89 15.27
N LYS A 141 18.44 -1.19 16.43
CA LYS A 141 18.00 -2.53 16.84
C LYS A 141 16.50 -2.53 17.10
N VAL A 142 15.89 -3.72 17.09
CA VAL A 142 14.45 -3.87 17.43
C VAL A 142 14.10 -3.42 18.85
N THR A 143 15.10 -3.34 19.74
CA THR A 143 14.96 -2.83 21.11
C THR A 143 14.89 -1.30 21.20
N ASP A 144 15.04 -0.59 20.09
CA ASP A 144 14.90 0.87 20.09
C ASP A 144 13.47 1.27 20.47
N SER A 145 13.35 2.12 21.49
CA SER A 145 12.05 2.65 21.93
C SER A 145 11.29 3.36 20.81
N ARG A 146 11.97 4.04 19.89
CA ARG A 146 11.36 4.71 18.74
C ARG A 146 10.71 3.70 17.79
N PHE A 147 11.41 2.60 17.53
CA PHE A 147 10.92 1.52 16.69
C PHE A 147 9.69 0.85 17.31
N ILE A 148 9.76 0.52 18.60
CA ILE A 148 8.65 -0.09 19.33
C ILE A 148 7.43 0.84 19.35
N ASN A 149 7.62 2.10 19.74
CA ASN A 149 6.54 3.09 19.82
C ASN A 149 5.86 3.31 18.47
N HIS A 150 6.64 3.34 17.38
CA HIS A 150 6.12 3.48 16.02
C HIS A 150 5.20 2.32 15.63
N LEU A 151 5.67 1.07 15.84
CA LEU A 151 4.87 -0.12 15.55
C LEU A 151 3.64 -0.23 16.44
N SER A 152 3.76 0.10 17.73
CA SER A 152 2.64 0.14 18.67
C SER A 152 1.58 1.18 18.30
N SER A 153 1.95 2.22 17.57
CA SER A 153 1.04 3.27 17.09
C SER A 153 0.38 2.94 15.76
N GLY A 154 0.57 1.71 15.24
CA GLY A 154 0.00 1.27 13.96
C GLY A 154 0.86 1.61 12.74
N GLY A 155 2.07 2.13 12.94
CA GLY A 155 3.06 2.26 11.89
C GLY A 155 3.68 0.91 11.51
N VAL A 156 4.38 0.88 10.38
CA VAL A 156 5.13 -0.30 9.91
C VAL A 156 6.59 0.08 9.67
N ALA A 157 7.44 -0.93 9.47
CA ALA A 157 8.83 -0.72 9.13
C ALA A 157 9.32 -1.67 8.05
N VAL A 158 10.28 -1.21 7.25
CA VAL A 158 11.17 -2.07 6.48
C VAL A 158 12.50 -2.12 7.20
N VAL A 159 13.02 -3.32 7.45
CA VAL A 159 14.26 -3.49 8.21
C VAL A 159 15.29 -4.26 7.40
N HIS A 160 16.55 -3.91 7.61
CA HIS A 160 17.69 -4.66 7.09
C HIS A 160 18.15 -5.67 8.15
N VAL A 161 18.36 -6.90 7.69
CA VAL A 161 19.07 -7.96 8.39
C VAL A 161 20.21 -8.43 7.48
N TYR A 162 21.11 -9.29 7.96
CA TYR A 162 22.28 -9.71 7.19
C TYR A 162 21.93 -10.17 5.75
N GLY A 163 22.31 -9.34 4.76
CA GLY A 163 22.13 -9.59 3.33
C GLY A 163 20.67 -9.60 2.85
N HIS A 164 19.72 -9.03 3.61
CA HIS A 164 18.29 -9.15 3.31
C HIS A 164 17.43 -8.02 3.90
N PHE A 165 16.24 -7.84 3.33
CA PHE A 165 15.22 -6.94 3.86
C PHE A 165 13.92 -7.70 4.17
N ILE A 166 13.29 -7.34 5.27
CA ILE A 166 11.99 -7.86 5.70
C ILE A 166 11.08 -6.72 6.13
N ALA A 167 9.77 -6.94 6.11
CA ALA A 167 8.81 -6.00 6.68
C ALA A 167 8.49 -6.39 8.12
N ILE A 168 8.41 -5.41 9.01
CA ILE A 168 7.89 -5.55 10.37
C ILE A 168 6.63 -4.72 10.49
N THR A 169 5.49 -5.38 10.75
CA THR A 169 4.17 -4.77 10.56
C THR A 169 3.34 -4.70 11.85
N GLY A 170 3.95 -5.05 12.98
CA GLY A 170 3.30 -4.90 14.27
C GLY A 170 4.20 -5.31 15.42
N TYR A 171 3.80 -4.89 16.63
CA TYR A 171 4.46 -5.22 17.88
C TYR A 171 3.42 -5.58 18.94
N ARG A 172 3.64 -6.68 19.67
CA ARG A 172 2.84 -7.06 20.85
C ARG A 172 3.71 -7.82 21.85
N ASN A 173 3.74 -7.39 23.11
CA ASN A 173 4.34 -8.13 24.23
C ASN A 173 5.75 -8.70 23.93
N GLY A 174 6.66 -7.89 23.38
CA GLY A 174 8.02 -8.34 23.05
C GLY A 174 8.15 -9.23 21.80
N GLN A 175 7.07 -9.37 21.03
CA GLN A 175 7.03 -10.04 19.74
C GLN A 175 6.77 -9.03 18.60
N TYR A 176 7.31 -9.33 17.43
CA TYR A 176 7.18 -8.55 16.21
C TYR A 176 6.49 -9.39 15.14
N HIS A 177 5.55 -8.79 14.42
CA HIS A 177 4.96 -9.41 13.25
C HIS A 177 5.89 -9.18 12.05
N VAL A 178 6.37 -10.26 11.45
CA VAL A 178 7.39 -10.25 10.40
C VAL A 178 6.82 -10.85 9.14
N ILE A 179 7.06 -10.16 8.02
CA ILE A 179 6.81 -10.69 6.68
C ILE A 179 8.17 -10.82 5.98
N ASP A 180 8.59 -12.06 5.73
CA ASP A 180 9.81 -12.38 4.97
C ASP A 180 9.44 -12.77 3.53
N SER A 181 9.74 -11.87 2.60
CA SER A 181 9.46 -12.10 1.17
C SER A 181 10.39 -13.12 0.53
N ALA A 182 11.47 -13.58 1.19
CA ALA A 182 12.39 -14.57 0.64
C ALA A 182 12.79 -15.58 1.72
N VAL A 183 11.82 -16.36 2.19
CA VAL A 183 12.05 -17.36 3.24
C VAL A 183 13.15 -18.33 2.81
N THR A 184 14.13 -18.53 3.69
CA THR A 184 15.18 -19.53 3.56
C THR A 184 15.31 -20.30 4.86
N SER A 185 15.69 -21.58 4.78
CA SER A 185 15.87 -22.43 5.96
C SER A 185 16.91 -21.86 6.95
N GLY A 186 17.94 -21.17 6.45
CA GLY A 186 19.00 -20.57 7.26
C GLY A 186 18.60 -19.37 8.13
N ARG A 187 17.48 -18.70 7.83
CA ARG A 187 16.94 -17.61 8.68
C ARG A 187 16.02 -18.12 9.77
N GLY A 188 15.31 -19.23 9.54
CA GLY A 188 14.32 -19.75 10.48
C GLY A 188 13.17 -18.77 10.76
N LEU A 189 12.76 -18.02 9.74
CA LEU A 189 11.57 -17.17 9.74
C LEU A 189 10.49 -17.84 8.89
N ALA A 190 9.22 -17.64 9.27
CA ALA A 190 8.10 -17.93 8.40
C ALA A 190 7.92 -16.80 7.38
N ALA A 191 7.17 -17.06 6.30
CA ALA A 191 6.83 -16.02 5.31
C ALA A 191 6.00 -14.89 5.94
N ASP A 192 5.18 -15.24 6.93
CA ASP A 192 4.31 -14.35 7.67
C ASP A 192 4.15 -14.93 9.09
N GLY A 193 4.44 -14.15 10.13
CA GLY A 193 4.24 -14.61 11.50
C GLY A 193 4.88 -13.77 12.59
N TRP A 194 4.57 -14.15 13.83
CA TRP A 194 5.08 -13.49 15.03
C TRP A 194 6.41 -14.10 15.47
N VAL A 195 7.37 -13.22 15.78
CA VAL A 195 8.75 -13.57 16.08
C VAL A 195 9.20 -12.84 17.35
N SER A 196 10.00 -13.49 18.21
CA SER A 196 10.51 -12.86 19.42
C SER A 196 11.56 -11.79 19.13
N ALA A 197 11.68 -10.81 20.03
CA ALA A 197 12.76 -9.83 19.98
C ALA A 197 14.15 -10.49 19.93
N SER A 198 14.37 -11.57 20.68
CA SER A 198 15.66 -12.28 20.75
C SER A 198 16.09 -12.86 19.40
N LYS A 199 15.12 -13.35 18.61
CA LYS A 199 15.36 -13.85 17.25
C LYS A 199 15.81 -12.73 16.31
N LEU A 200 15.26 -11.52 16.47
CA LEU A 200 15.62 -10.35 15.65
C LEU A 200 16.89 -9.59 16.13
N GLN A 201 17.55 -10.07 17.18
CA GLN A 201 18.76 -9.48 17.76
C GLN A 201 20.02 -10.31 17.52
N SER A 202 19.92 -11.43 16.82
CA SER A 202 21.03 -12.38 16.68
C SER A 202 21.06 -13.05 15.31
N GLY A 203 22.25 -13.54 14.92
CA GLY A 203 22.46 -14.31 13.70
C GLY A 203 22.04 -13.58 12.42
N THR A 204 21.51 -14.35 11.47
CA THR A 204 21.07 -13.91 10.14
C THR A 204 19.83 -13.01 10.15
N THR A 205 19.19 -12.87 11.31
CA THR A 205 17.99 -12.04 11.52
C THR A 205 18.25 -10.86 12.44
N ASN A 206 19.52 -10.60 12.81
CA ASN A 206 19.91 -9.43 13.57
C ASN A 206 19.59 -8.16 12.78
N VAL A 207 18.61 -7.40 13.24
CA VAL A 207 18.29 -6.10 12.66
C VAL A 207 19.41 -5.12 12.95
N ASP A 208 19.91 -4.41 11.94
CA ASP A 208 20.95 -3.39 12.11
C ASP A 208 20.54 -2.00 11.56
N TRP A 209 19.42 -1.93 10.85
CA TRP A 209 18.88 -0.72 10.28
C TRP A 209 17.38 -0.87 9.99
N TYR A 210 16.65 0.24 10.06
CA TYR A 210 15.23 0.27 9.71
C TYR A 210 14.78 1.62 9.14
N ALA A 211 13.75 1.56 8.29
CA ALA A 211 12.94 2.66 7.83
C ALA A 211 11.54 2.57 8.45
N LEU A 212 11.05 3.66 9.03
CA LEU A 212 9.73 3.76 9.64
C LEU A 212 8.75 4.39 8.64
N LEU A 213 7.61 3.74 8.45
CA LEU A 213 6.55 4.20 7.54
C LEU A 213 5.24 4.38 8.32
N SER A 214 4.58 5.51 8.07
CA SER A 214 3.25 5.81 8.58
C SER A 214 2.27 6.05 7.45
N ASN A 215 0.98 5.95 7.77
CA ASN A 215 -0.05 6.36 6.84
C ASN A 215 0.06 7.86 6.59
N LYS A 216 0.08 8.26 5.32
CA LYS A 216 -0.01 9.68 4.98
C LYS A 216 -1.43 10.14 5.33
N PRO A 217 -1.61 11.08 6.28
CA PRO A 217 -2.93 11.64 6.55
C PRO A 217 -3.44 12.27 5.25
N SER A 218 -4.68 11.97 4.87
CA SER A 218 -5.30 12.62 3.74
C SER A 218 -5.47 14.11 4.08
N GLY A 219 -4.54 14.95 3.62
CA GLY A 219 -4.84 16.37 3.43
C GLY A 219 -6.08 16.50 2.54
N ASN A 220 -6.83 17.58 2.71
CA ASN A 220 -8.03 17.92 1.94
C ASN A 220 -7.75 18.07 0.43
N GLU A 221 -7.44 16.98 -0.26
CA GLU A 221 -7.25 16.92 -1.70
C GLU A 221 -8.29 15.96 -2.28
N ASN A 222 -9.15 16.51 -3.13
CA ASN A 222 -10.12 15.78 -3.93
C ASN A 222 -9.43 14.55 -4.56
N GLN A 223 -9.88 13.34 -4.19
CA GLN A 223 -9.36 12.10 -4.77
C GLN A 223 -9.65 12.08 -6.27
N ASN A 224 -8.62 12.31 -7.09
CA ASN A 224 -8.68 12.24 -8.56
C ASN A 224 -8.29 10.85 -9.12
N CYS A 225 -8.01 9.85 -8.28
CA CYS A 225 -7.86 8.47 -8.72
C CYS A 225 -9.19 7.73 -8.57
N PRO A 226 -9.76 7.18 -9.66
CA PRO A 226 -11.00 6.44 -9.55
C PRO A 226 -10.85 5.23 -8.63
N TYR A 227 -11.76 5.07 -7.69
CA TYR A 227 -11.80 3.91 -6.79
C TYR A 227 -13.21 3.33 -6.77
N THR A 228 -13.34 2.07 -6.38
CA THR A 228 -14.64 1.42 -6.28
C THR A 228 -15.18 1.48 -4.86
N LYS A 229 -16.47 1.81 -4.74
CA LYS A 229 -17.19 1.81 -3.46
C LYS A 229 -18.56 1.17 -3.64
N ARG A 230 -18.95 0.36 -2.66
CA ARG A 230 -20.29 -0.22 -2.61
C ARG A 230 -21.28 0.81 -2.06
N PHE A 231 -22.43 0.92 -2.71
CA PHE A 231 -23.59 1.69 -2.24
C PHE A 231 -24.79 0.76 -2.15
N GLU A 232 -25.62 0.98 -1.14
CA GLU A 232 -26.79 0.15 -0.87
C GLU A 232 -28.01 0.60 -1.68
N SER A 233 -28.98 -0.31 -1.85
CA SER A 233 -30.30 0.07 -2.37
C SER A 233 -30.91 1.13 -1.45
N GLY A 234 -31.53 2.16 -2.03
CA GLY A 234 -32.01 3.32 -1.28
C GLY A 234 -31.01 4.47 -1.17
N THR A 235 -29.76 4.31 -1.64
CA THR A 235 -28.79 5.42 -1.66
C THR A 235 -29.29 6.54 -2.57
N LYS A 236 -29.42 7.74 -2.02
CA LYS A 236 -29.81 8.96 -2.74
C LYS A 236 -28.64 9.46 -3.59
N LEU A 237 -28.91 9.73 -4.86
CA LEU A 237 -27.99 10.42 -5.76
C LEU A 237 -28.44 11.87 -5.94
N TYR A 238 -27.47 12.77 -5.98
CA TYR A 238 -27.66 14.21 -6.06
C TYR A 238 -27.10 14.76 -7.38
N ALA A 239 -27.71 15.82 -7.90
CA ALA A 239 -27.23 16.47 -9.13
C ALA A 239 -25.83 17.09 -8.96
N ALA A 240 -25.56 17.60 -7.75
CA ALA A 240 -24.32 18.26 -7.36
C ALA A 240 -24.08 18.03 -5.86
N PRO A 241 -22.82 18.10 -5.40
CA PRO A 241 -22.50 17.98 -3.98
C PRO A 241 -23.12 19.15 -3.20
N GLY A 242 -23.67 18.85 -2.02
CA GLY A 242 -24.41 19.82 -1.20
C GLY A 242 -25.81 20.17 -1.70
N SER A 243 -26.28 19.61 -2.81
CA SER A 243 -27.65 19.83 -3.30
C SER A 243 -28.68 19.15 -2.39
N SER A 244 -29.81 19.81 -2.14
CA SER A 244 -30.98 19.20 -1.50
C SER A 244 -31.82 18.37 -2.48
N GLN A 245 -31.55 18.46 -3.79
CA GLN A 245 -32.29 17.76 -4.83
C GLN A 245 -31.71 16.37 -5.10
N VAL A 246 -32.48 15.34 -4.75
CA VAL A 246 -32.22 13.95 -5.11
C VAL A 246 -32.64 13.74 -6.57
N THR A 247 -31.70 13.38 -7.45
CA THR A 247 -31.97 13.10 -8.86
C THR A 247 -32.53 11.70 -9.07
N THR A 248 -32.03 10.74 -8.31
CA THR A 248 -32.49 9.35 -8.35
C THR A 248 -32.06 8.61 -7.08
N THR A 249 -32.58 7.41 -6.90
CA THR A 249 -32.24 6.52 -5.80
C THR A 249 -31.80 5.18 -6.38
N LEU A 250 -30.71 4.62 -5.86
CA LEU A 250 -30.25 3.30 -6.29
C LEU A 250 -31.32 2.24 -5.98
N THR A 251 -31.70 1.46 -6.98
CA THR A 251 -32.72 0.41 -6.84
C THR A 251 -32.13 -0.91 -6.34
N SER A 252 -30.83 -1.11 -6.49
CA SER A 252 -30.10 -2.28 -5.98
C SER A 252 -28.75 -1.88 -5.40
N ALA A 253 -28.29 -2.67 -4.43
CA ALA A 253 -26.96 -2.50 -3.87
C ALA A 253 -25.90 -2.97 -4.88
N ASN A 254 -24.95 -2.11 -5.22
CA ASN A 254 -23.92 -2.44 -6.21
C ASN A 254 -22.61 -1.69 -5.95
N VAL A 255 -21.54 -2.09 -6.62
CA VAL A 255 -20.24 -1.44 -6.58
C VAL A 255 -20.15 -0.42 -7.72
N TYR A 256 -19.84 0.82 -7.36
CA TYR A 256 -19.73 1.94 -8.28
C TYR A 256 -18.32 2.50 -8.26
N THR A 257 -17.82 2.90 -9.42
CA THR A 257 -16.55 3.63 -9.53
C THR A 257 -16.81 5.10 -9.21
N ILE A 258 -16.15 5.63 -8.19
CA ILE A 258 -16.10 7.05 -7.86
C ILE A 258 -14.94 7.66 -8.63
N VAL A 259 -15.19 8.73 -9.37
CA VAL A 259 -14.20 9.42 -10.22
C VAL A 259 -13.81 10.79 -9.72
N GLU A 260 -14.57 11.32 -8.78
CA GLU A 260 -14.38 12.65 -8.21
C GLU A 260 -14.98 12.65 -6.80
N GLU A 261 -14.34 13.30 -5.86
CA GLU A 261 -14.89 13.55 -4.53
C GLU A 261 -14.94 15.04 -4.25
N GLN A 262 -15.95 15.48 -3.50
CA GLN A 262 -16.04 16.85 -3.00
C GLN A 262 -16.62 16.87 -1.60
N THR A 263 -16.06 17.69 -0.71
CA THR A 263 -16.58 17.89 0.64
C THR A 263 -17.29 19.24 0.71
N VAL A 264 -18.59 19.23 1.04
CA VAL A 264 -19.40 20.44 1.22
C VAL A 264 -20.03 20.40 2.60
N ASN A 265 -19.82 21.44 3.40
CA ASN A 265 -20.33 21.55 4.78
C ASN A 265 -19.99 20.34 5.67
N GLY A 266 -18.78 19.79 5.52
CA GLY A 266 -18.33 18.63 6.30
C GLY A 266 -18.88 17.28 5.82
N VAL A 267 -19.73 17.26 4.79
CA VAL A 267 -20.24 16.03 4.17
C VAL A 267 -19.46 15.74 2.91
N LYS A 268 -18.90 14.53 2.83
CA LYS A 268 -18.11 14.07 1.69
C LYS A 268 -19.03 13.43 0.65
N TYR A 269 -18.92 13.84 -0.61
CA TYR A 269 -19.66 13.33 -1.75
C TYR A 269 -18.71 12.69 -2.77
N GLY A 270 -19.19 11.69 -3.50
CA GLY A 270 -18.47 11.01 -4.57
C GLY A 270 -19.30 10.93 -5.85
N LYS A 271 -18.72 11.34 -6.97
CA LYS A 271 -19.33 11.33 -8.30
C LYS A 271 -19.16 9.97 -8.95
N PHE A 272 -20.26 9.41 -9.45
CA PHE A 272 -20.23 8.11 -10.11
C PHE A 272 -19.68 8.25 -11.53
N LYS A 273 -18.80 7.32 -11.93
CA LYS A 273 -18.27 7.23 -13.31
C LYS A 273 -19.36 7.13 -14.37
N SER A 274 -20.49 6.52 -14.03
CA SER A 274 -21.64 6.35 -14.93
C SER A 274 -22.34 7.67 -15.26
N GLY A 275 -22.03 8.77 -14.58
CA GLY A 275 -22.74 10.03 -14.70
C GLY A 275 -24.09 10.06 -13.98
N ALA A 276 -24.43 9.01 -13.21
CA ALA A 276 -25.71 8.89 -12.51
C ALA A 276 -25.93 9.96 -11.40
N GLY A 277 -24.85 10.63 -10.97
CA GLY A 277 -24.89 11.70 -10.00
C GLY A 277 -23.82 11.56 -8.92
N TRP A 278 -24.03 12.26 -7.81
CA TRP A 278 -23.19 12.30 -6.63
C TRP A 278 -23.84 11.54 -5.48
N ALA A 279 -23.10 10.73 -4.72
CA ALA A 279 -23.59 10.08 -3.51
C ALA A 279 -22.79 10.54 -2.29
N ILE A 280 -23.41 10.57 -1.12
CA ILE A 280 -22.68 10.83 0.13
C ILE A 280 -21.78 9.63 0.45
N LEU A 281 -20.51 9.89 0.76
CA LEU A 281 -19.48 8.90 1.05
C LEU A 281 -19.32 8.62 2.54
N SER A 282 -19.67 9.57 3.38
CA SER A 282 -19.62 9.41 4.83
C SER A 282 -20.91 9.96 5.42
N GLU A 283 -21.86 9.07 5.68
CA GLU A 283 -22.88 9.35 6.67
C GLU A 283 -22.35 8.78 8.00
N ASN A 284 -22.26 9.61 9.03
CA ASN A 284 -22.13 9.14 10.40
C ASN A 284 -23.40 8.36 10.76
N LEU A 285 -23.48 7.09 10.40
CA LEU A 285 -24.63 6.23 10.69
C LEU A 285 -24.17 4.80 11.01
N ASN A 286 -24.56 4.38 12.20
CA ASN A 286 -24.65 3.03 12.76
C ASN A 286 -24.12 1.89 11.89
N TRP A 287 -23.10 1.21 12.45
CA TRP A 287 -22.51 -0.02 11.96
C TRP A 287 -23.56 -1.14 11.88
N GLY A 288 -24.24 -1.23 10.74
CA GLY A 288 -24.98 -2.40 10.28
C GLY A 288 -24.03 -3.43 9.66
N PRO A 289 -24.50 -4.68 9.45
CA PRO A 289 -23.64 -5.84 9.20
C PRO A 289 -22.85 -5.69 7.89
N VAL A 290 -21.53 -5.78 8.01
CA VAL A 290 -20.56 -5.77 6.92
C VAL A 290 -20.73 -7.04 6.09
N ALA A 291 -21.26 -6.90 4.88
CA ALA A 291 -21.26 -7.94 3.86
C ALA A 291 -20.12 -7.67 2.85
N THR A 292 -18.89 -7.91 3.28
CA THR A 292 -17.78 -8.17 2.35
C THR A 292 -17.23 -9.53 2.66
N ASN A 293 -17.30 -10.44 1.68
CA ASN A 293 -16.71 -11.75 1.85
C ASN A 293 -15.19 -11.60 1.95
N TYR A 294 -14.57 -12.07 3.03
CA TYR A 294 -13.10 -12.09 3.16
C TYR A 294 -12.66 -13.46 3.63
N THR A 295 -11.42 -13.84 3.34
CA THR A 295 -10.85 -15.11 3.79
C THR A 295 -10.11 -14.92 5.11
N LYS A 296 -10.28 -15.84 6.05
CA LYS A 296 -9.55 -15.89 7.31
C LYS A 296 -9.08 -17.31 7.59
N ARG A 297 -7.83 -17.46 8.01
CA ARG A 297 -7.29 -18.74 8.47
C ARG A 297 -7.73 -18.99 9.91
N PHE A 298 -8.19 -20.20 10.19
CA PHE A 298 -8.52 -20.69 11.52
C PHE A 298 -7.65 -21.90 11.84
N GLU A 299 -7.15 -21.96 13.06
CA GLU A 299 -6.22 -23.01 13.49
C GLU A 299 -6.96 -24.30 13.88
N LYS A 300 -6.20 -25.41 13.92
CA LYS A 300 -6.68 -26.68 14.50
C LYS A 300 -7.22 -26.43 15.91
N GLY A 301 -8.37 -27.01 16.23
CA GLY A 301 -9.04 -26.82 17.51
C GLY A 301 -10.01 -25.62 17.56
N THR A 302 -10.15 -24.84 16.48
CA THR A 302 -11.16 -23.78 16.41
C THR A 302 -12.56 -24.38 16.50
N LYS A 303 -13.36 -23.91 17.46
CA LYS A 303 -14.77 -24.26 17.62
C LYS A 303 -15.63 -23.52 16.61
N LEU A 304 -16.47 -24.26 15.89
CA LEU A 304 -17.46 -23.71 14.98
C LEU A 304 -18.84 -23.85 15.62
N TYR A 305 -19.58 -22.76 15.69
CA TYR A 305 -20.87 -22.65 16.36
C TYR A 305 -22.03 -22.74 15.36
N THR A 306 -23.18 -23.22 15.83
CA THR A 306 -24.41 -23.30 15.02
C THR A 306 -24.95 -21.93 14.64
N ALA A 307 -24.79 -20.93 15.51
CA ALA A 307 -25.13 -19.52 15.31
C ALA A 307 -24.15 -18.59 16.03
N ALA A 308 -24.13 -17.30 15.65
CA ALA A 308 -23.39 -16.27 16.40
C ALA A 308 -23.88 -16.20 17.85
N GLY A 309 -22.96 -16.21 18.81
CA GLY A 309 -23.28 -16.19 20.25
C GLY A 309 -23.84 -17.49 20.85
N SER A 310 -23.96 -18.56 20.06
CA SER A 310 -24.40 -19.87 20.57
C SER A 310 -23.35 -20.50 21.48
N SER A 311 -23.79 -21.18 22.55
CA SER A 311 -22.93 -22.05 23.37
C SER A 311 -22.72 -23.44 22.75
N GLU A 312 -23.49 -23.79 21.73
CA GLU A 312 -23.45 -25.08 21.05
C GLU A 312 -22.36 -25.09 19.97
N VAL A 313 -21.41 -26.02 20.12
CA VAL A 313 -20.33 -26.24 19.15
C VAL A 313 -20.81 -27.27 18.12
N LYS A 314 -21.01 -26.83 16.87
CA LYS A 314 -21.39 -27.67 15.73
C LYS A 314 -20.27 -28.64 15.36
N THR A 315 -19.02 -28.16 15.36
CA THR A 315 -17.84 -28.99 15.11
C THR A 315 -16.59 -28.27 15.61
N THR A 316 -15.48 -29.00 15.72
CA THR A 316 -14.16 -28.45 16.01
C THR A 316 -13.22 -28.82 14.88
N LEU A 317 -12.46 -27.85 14.37
CA LEU A 317 -11.55 -28.08 13.26
C LEU A 317 -10.46 -29.11 13.64
N SER A 318 -10.40 -30.23 12.91
CA SER A 318 -9.36 -31.27 13.10
C SER A 318 -7.98 -30.81 12.61
N GLU A 319 -7.95 -29.85 11.69
CA GLU A 319 -6.75 -29.23 11.10
C GLU A 319 -7.03 -27.75 10.78
N GLY A 320 -5.99 -26.91 10.72
CA GLY A 320 -6.14 -25.50 10.39
C GLY A 320 -6.47 -25.29 8.91
N SER A 321 -7.42 -24.40 8.60
CA SER A 321 -7.88 -24.17 7.22
C SER A 321 -8.33 -22.72 7.00
N VAL A 322 -8.43 -22.30 5.74
CA VAL A 322 -8.86 -20.96 5.34
C VAL A 322 -10.33 -20.99 4.97
N PHE A 323 -11.13 -20.12 5.60
CA PHE A 323 -12.57 -20.01 5.36
C PHE A 323 -12.92 -18.64 4.81
N THR A 324 -13.83 -18.60 3.85
CA THR A 324 -14.49 -17.36 3.43
C THR A 324 -15.57 -17.00 4.44
N ILE A 325 -15.41 -15.88 5.12
CA ILE A 325 -16.44 -15.25 5.95
C ILE A 325 -17.39 -14.50 5.03
N VAL A 326 -18.70 -14.67 5.21
CA VAL A 326 -19.73 -14.00 4.37
C VAL A 326 -20.63 -13.06 5.16
N GLN A 327 -20.52 -13.09 6.47
CA GLN A 327 -21.31 -12.27 7.38
C GLN A 327 -20.54 -12.17 8.70
N GLU A 328 -20.49 -10.97 9.28
CA GLU A 328 -20.00 -10.77 10.64
C GLU A 328 -21.16 -10.38 11.56
N GLN A 329 -21.11 -10.78 12.83
CA GLN A 329 -22.11 -10.42 13.84
C GLN A 329 -21.45 -10.23 15.20
N MET A 330 -21.75 -9.12 15.86
CA MET A 330 -21.38 -8.88 17.27
C MET A 330 -22.46 -9.44 18.18
N VAL A 331 -22.07 -10.26 19.16
CA VAL A 331 -22.96 -10.74 20.24
C VAL A 331 -22.22 -10.62 21.56
N ASN A 332 -22.77 -9.87 22.51
CA ASN A 332 -22.18 -9.62 23.84
C ASN A 332 -20.71 -9.16 23.79
N GLY A 333 -20.37 -8.29 22.82
CA GLY A 333 -19.00 -7.78 22.65
C GLY A 333 -18.03 -8.74 21.95
N VAL A 334 -18.47 -9.95 21.58
CA VAL A 334 -17.66 -10.92 20.83
C VAL A 334 -18.07 -10.91 19.36
N LYS A 335 -17.08 -10.86 18.48
CA LYS A 335 -17.27 -10.83 17.02
C LYS A 335 -17.31 -12.25 16.46
N TYR A 336 -18.33 -12.57 15.68
CA TYR A 336 -18.49 -13.86 15.01
C TYR A 336 -18.52 -13.70 13.50
N GLY A 337 -17.95 -14.65 12.75
CA GLY A 337 -17.96 -14.69 11.29
C GLY A 337 -18.64 -15.96 10.78
N LYS A 338 -19.64 -15.81 9.90
CA LYS A 338 -20.35 -16.92 9.24
C LYS A 338 -19.55 -17.40 8.04
N PHE A 339 -19.35 -18.71 7.93
CA PHE A 339 -18.60 -19.29 6.82
C PHE A 339 -19.47 -19.48 5.58
N LYS A 340 -18.93 -19.16 4.40
CA LYS A 340 -19.57 -19.38 3.08
C LYS A 340 -19.95 -20.85 2.86
N SER A 341 -19.14 -21.77 3.37
CA SER A 341 -19.34 -23.22 3.25
C SER A 341 -20.55 -23.75 4.03
N GLY A 342 -21.19 -22.94 4.88
CA GLY A 342 -22.23 -23.41 5.79
C GLY A 342 -21.70 -24.23 6.98
N ALA A 343 -20.37 -24.31 7.15
CA ALA A 343 -19.74 -25.04 8.23
C ALA A 343 -20.04 -24.46 9.63
N GLY A 344 -20.50 -23.21 9.71
CA GLY A 344 -20.99 -22.59 10.94
C GLY A 344 -20.48 -21.16 11.10
N TRP A 345 -20.42 -20.72 12.35
CA TRP A 345 -19.86 -19.45 12.77
C TRP A 345 -18.58 -19.68 13.58
N ALA A 346 -17.58 -18.81 13.47
CA ALA A 346 -16.42 -18.82 14.36
C ALA A 346 -16.20 -17.45 14.97
N ILE A 347 -15.55 -17.41 16.14
CA ILE A 347 -15.12 -16.16 16.75
C ILE A 347 -14.00 -15.56 15.90
N LEU A 348 -14.10 -14.27 15.59
CA LEU A 348 -13.14 -13.51 14.80
C LEU A 348 -12.15 -12.78 15.71
#